data_AF-A0A9X3PXE0-F1
#
_entry.id   AF-A0A9X3PXE0-F1
#
_cell.length_a   1.000
_cell.length_b   1.000
_cell.length_c   1.000
_cell.angle_alpha   90.00
_cell.angle_beta   90.00
_cell.angle_gamma   90.00
#
_symmetry.space_group_name_H-M   'P 1'
#
loop_
_entity.id
_entity.type
_entity.pdbx_description
1 polymer ?
#
loop_
_entity_poly.entity_id
_entity_poly.type
_entity_poly.pdbx_seq_one_letter_code
_entity_poly.pdbx_strand_id
1 'polypeptide(L)'
;MAKRKRSDSSDGDAPGAQLLSGVLRSGRSFRQGDGLPSGDRTPGGSPDRTPDDLPGDAAWKHPDNPDKALSRDDNAAVDKFLDDARKAEERTTPSILKAMDENDGRPLGLDYRLKGEDSLKLKVANMLDEDPDLDVDGALKKVNDSVRYTVEFDEGKYAKGAENVHNSLRRDGFEPVGDRGRFNWDEGPGYKGINTTWKDPQTGTQFEVQYHTPDSFAAKQSTHDLYDQMKLVEWGGSDWKRLQAEQDKTFGAVKLPDGVESLRWMDGKR
;
A
#
# COMPACT_ATOMS: atom_id res chain seq x y z
N MET A 1 34.39 40.59 58.61
CA MET A 1 34.74 39.15 58.65
C MET A 1 33.99 38.44 57.51
N ALA A 2 34.65 37.44 56.90
CA ALA A 2 34.30 36.60 55.74
C ALA A 2 32.80 36.26 55.54
N LYS A 3 32.25 35.91 54.36
CA LYS A 3 32.70 35.64 52.98
C LYS A 3 31.44 35.64 52.06
N ARG A 4 31.66 35.79 50.76
CA ARG A 4 30.77 35.81 49.55
C ARG A 4 29.89 34.53 49.43
N LYS A 5 28.76 34.42 48.70
CA LYS A 5 28.39 34.70 47.28
C LYS A 5 26.82 34.65 47.16
N ARG A 6 26.13 35.48 46.33
CA ARG A 6 25.50 35.20 44.99
C ARG A 6 24.94 33.76 44.85
N SER A 7 23.72 33.46 44.38
CA SER A 7 22.80 34.06 43.38
C SER A 7 21.43 33.33 43.36
N ASP A 8 20.45 33.94 42.69
CA ASP A 8 19.23 33.39 42.00
C ASP A 8 18.14 32.66 42.81
N SER A 9 16.87 33.11 42.90
CA SER A 9 15.76 33.21 41.90
C SER A 9 15.62 31.98 40.99
N SER A 10 14.47 31.34 40.81
CA SER A 10 13.10 31.52 41.30
C SER A 10 12.28 30.28 40.95
N ASP A 11 11.37 29.92 41.87
CA ASP A 11 10.04 29.34 41.68
C ASP A 11 9.82 27.97 41.00
N GLY A 12 9.09 27.13 41.75
CA GLY A 12 7.90 26.48 41.19
C GLY A 12 7.84 24.96 41.29
N ASP A 13 7.95 24.40 42.50
CA ASP A 13 7.71 22.98 42.78
C ASP A 13 6.33 22.81 43.45
N ALA A 14 5.48 21.94 42.89
CA ALA A 14 4.34 21.36 43.58
C ALA A 14 4.02 19.96 43.02
N PRO A 15 3.55 19.02 43.87
CA PRO A 15 3.98 17.63 43.84
C PRO A 15 2.93 16.65 43.29
N GLY A 16 3.38 15.43 42.99
CA GLY A 16 2.58 14.37 42.37
C GLY A 16 1.94 13.33 43.29
N ALA A 17 1.40 12.30 42.63
CA ALA A 17 1.10 10.94 43.12
C ALA A 17 1.07 10.04 41.85
N GLN A 18 1.91 9.01 41.62
CA GLN A 18 2.07 7.70 42.29
C GLN A 18 0.71 7.01 42.55
N LEU A 19 0.39 5.76 42.18
CA LEU A 19 1.04 4.56 41.64
C LEU A 19 -0.10 3.74 40.97
N LEU A 20 0.16 2.83 40.02
CA LEU A 20 0.17 1.40 40.33
C LEU A 20 0.90 0.63 39.22
N SER A 21 2.00 -0.01 39.63
CA SER A 21 2.71 -1.07 38.93
C SER A 21 2.40 -2.41 39.60
N GLY A 22 2.42 -3.51 38.82
CA GLY A 22 2.24 -4.87 39.31
C GLY A 22 1.80 -5.84 38.21
N VAL A 23 2.66 -6.08 37.20
CA VAL A 23 3.49 -7.32 37.06
C VAL A 23 2.67 -8.58 36.82
N LEU A 24 2.77 -9.13 35.61
CA LEU A 24 3.08 -10.54 35.40
C LEU A 24 4.06 -10.67 34.23
N ARG A 25 5.24 -11.20 34.55
CA ARG A 25 6.28 -11.61 33.61
C ARG A 25 5.84 -12.89 32.92
N SER A 26 5.92 -12.93 31.60
CA SER A 26 6.35 -14.14 30.90
C SER A 26 7.08 -13.72 29.63
N GLY A 27 8.39 -13.98 29.59
CA GLY A 27 9.21 -13.69 28.44
C GLY A 27 8.79 -14.52 27.23
N ARG A 28 8.73 -13.87 26.07
CA ARG A 28 9.00 -14.49 24.79
C ARG A 28 9.49 -13.39 23.84
N SER A 29 10.74 -13.56 23.40
CA SER A 29 11.38 -12.75 22.37
C SER A 29 10.55 -12.84 21.09
N PHE A 30 10.03 -11.70 20.61
CA PHE A 30 9.49 -11.60 19.26
C PHE A 30 10.66 -11.49 18.30
N ARG A 31 10.88 -12.56 17.54
CA ARG A 31 11.72 -12.53 16.34
C ARG A 31 10.87 -12.01 15.19
N GLN A 32 11.46 -11.08 14.46
CA GLN A 32 11.08 -10.67 13.12
C GLN A 32 11.10 -11.90 12.21
N GLY A 33 9.97 -12.19 11.56
CA GLY A 33 9.79 -13.35 10.69
C GLY A 33 9.36 -12.88 9.31
N ASP A 34 10.21 -13.18 8.33
CA ASP A 34 9.96 -13.06 6.90
C ASP A 34 8.84 -14.03 6.45
N GLY A 35 8.09 -13.66 5.40
CA GLY A 35 7.54 -14.60 4.41
C GLY A 35 6.09 -15.10 4.57
N LEU A 36 5.36 -15.02 3.44
CA LEU A 36 4.03 -15.54 3.01
C LEU A 36 3.80 -17.07 3.30
N PRO A 37 2.63 -17.75 3.05
CA PRO A 37 1.57 -17.49 2.04
C PRO A 37 0.08 -17.89 2.39
N SER A 38 -0.75 -17.87 1.34
CA SER A 38 -2.21 -18.06 1.13
C SER A 38 -3.01 -19.12 1.93
N GLY A 39 -4.35 -18.94 1.95
CA GLY A 39 -5.32 -19.97 2.36
C GLY A 39 -6.73 -19.77 1.77
N ASP A 40 -7.09 -20.67 0.85
CA ASP A 40 -8.33 -20.79 0.08
C ASP A 40 -9.44 -21.60 0.81
N ARG A 41 -10.72 -21.39 0.46
CA ARG A 41 -11.79 -22.41 0.42
C ARG A 41 -13.16 -21.89 -0.11
N THR A 42 -13.62 -22.53 -1.19
CA THR A 42 -14.91 -22.42 -1.92
C THR A 42 -16.16 -22.96 -1.17
N PRO A 43 -17.41 -22.64 -1.60
CA PRO A 43 -18.11 -23.51 -2.58
C PRO A 43 -19.09 -22.81 -3.56
N GLY A 44 -19.28 -23.40 -4.76
CA GLY A 44 -20.48 -23.18 -5.59
C GLY A 44 -20.21 -23.13 -7.10
N GLY A 45 -20.67 -24.14 -7.83
CA GLY A 45 -20.25 -24.44 -9.20
C GLY A 45 -20.80 -23.56 -10.32
N SER A 46 -20.03 -23.51 -11.40
CA SER A 46 -20.36 -22.96 -12.72
C SER A 46 -19.93 -23.96 -13.80
N PRO A 47 -20.55 -23.91 -15.00
CA PRO A 47 -20.58 -25.03 -15.92
C PRO A 47 -19.29 -25.19 -16.74
N ASP A 48 -18.87 -26.45 -16.83
CA ASP A 48 -18.10 -27.11 -17.90
C ASP A 48 -17.08 -26.25 -18.67
N ARG A 49 -15.90 -26.06 -18.06
CA ARG A 49 -14.66 -26.16 -18.83
C ARG A 49 -14.22 -27.62 -18.78
N THR A 50 -14.02 -28.23 -19.95
CA THR A 50 -13.59 -29.63 -20.04
C THR A 50 -12.19 -29.82 -19.43
N PRO A 51 -11.92 -30.96 -18.77
CA PRO A 51 -10.65 -31.22 -18.09
C PRO A 51 -9.35 -31.22 -18.93
N ASP A 52 -9.43 -30.99 -20.24
CA ASP A 52 -8.29 -30.97 -21.17
C ASP A 52 -7.68 -29.57 -21.40
N ASP A 53 -8.23 -28.51 -20.78
CA ASP A 53 -7.73 -27.13 -20.92
C ASP A 53 -6.80 -26.65 -19.79
N LEU A 54 -6.37 -27.55 -18.89
CA LEU A 54 -5.21 -27.29 -18.02
C LEU A 54 -3.97 -27.95 -18.64
N PRO A 55 -3.02 -27.18 -19.16
CA PRO A 55 -2.30 -27.66 -20.32
C PRO A 55 -1.00 -28.36 -19.96
N GLY A 56 -0.64 -29.36 -20.77
CA GLY A 56 0.74 -29.86 -20.86
C GLY A 56 1.76 -28.81 -21.31
N ASP A 57 1.36 -27.54 -21.43
CA ASP A 57 2.17 -26.38 -21.84
C ASP A 57 2.34 -25.28 -20.76
N ALA A 58 1.76 -25.43 -19.55
CA ALA A 58 1.88 -24.44 -18.49
C ALA A 58 3.33 -24.27 -18.04
N ALA A 59 3.86 -23.04 -18.10
CA ALA A 59 5.23 -22.75 -17.64
C ALA A 59 5.30 -22.37 -16.16
N TRP A 60 4.18 -21.98 -15.56
CA TRP A 60 4.12 -21.67 -14.12
C TRP A 60 2.82 -22.20 -13.51
N LYS A 61 2.95 -22.73 -12.29
CA LYS A 61 1.84 -23.11 -11.40
C LYS A 61 2.12 -22.53 -10.03
N HIS A 62 1.09 -21.99 -9.38
CA HIS A 62 1.26 -21.41 -8.05
C HIS A 62 1.67 -22.50 -7.03
N PRO A 63 2.67 -22.26 -6.18
CA PRO A 63 3.22 -23.27 -5.27
C PRO A 63 2.18 -23.81 -4.28
N ASP A 64 1.29 -22.94 -3.77
CA ASP A 64 0.29 -23.29 -2.76
C ASP A 64 -1.13 -23.45 -3.32
N ASN A 65 -1.34 -23.19 -4.62
CA ASN A 65 -2.64 -23.30 -5.27
C ASN A 65 -2.47 -23.80 -6.72
N PRO A 66 -2.27 -25.11 -6.93
CA PRO A 66 -1.94 -25.66 -8.24
C PRO A 66 -3.00 -25.43 -9.34
N ASP A 67 -4.22 -25.06 -8.96
CA ASP A 67 -5.30 -24.70 -9.89
C ASP A 67 -5.07 -23.32 -10.54
N LYS A 68 -4.17 -22.52 -9.97
CA LYS A 68 -3.72 -21.24 -10.53
C LYS A 68 -2.44 -21.45 -11.33
N ALA A 69 -2.53 -21.23 -12.64
CA ALA A 69 -1.44 -21.45 -13.58
C ALA A 69 -1.40 -20.37 -14.66
N LEU A 70 -0.26 -20.27 -15.33
CA LEU A 70 -0.09 -19.48 -16.55
C LEU A 70 0.46 -20.38 -17.65
N SER A 71 -0.03 -20.17 -18.88
CA SER A 71 0.56 -20.79 -20.07
C SER A 71 2.02 -20.36 -20.22
N ARG A 72 2.79 -21.03 -21.09
CA ARG A 72 4.17 -20.62 -21.37
C ARG A 72 4.30 -19.19 -21.85
N ASP A 73 3.46 -18.79 -22.78
CA ASP A 73 3.54 -17.49 -23.41
C ASP A 73 3.09 -16.39 -22.44
N ASP A 74 2.03 -16.64 -21.66
CA ASP A 74 1.58 -15.70 -20.62
C ASP A 74 2.63 -15.54 -19.53
N ASN A 75 3.23 -16.64 -19.06
CA ASN A 75 4.30 -16.57 -18.06
C ASN A 75 5.50 -15.77 -18.58
N ALA A 76 5.91 -15.98 -19.84
CA ALA A 76 7.00 -15.23 -20.45
C ALA A 76 6.69 -13.72 -20.55
N ALA A 77 5.43 -13.35 -20.84
CA ALA A 77 4.99 -11.96 -20.83
C ALA A 77 5.06 -11.35 -19.41
N VAL A 78 4.64 -12.09 -18.39
CA VAL A 78 4.73 -11.65 -16.98
C VAL A 78 6.18 -11.52 -16.53
N ASP A 79 7.06 -12.45 -16.90
CA ASP A 79 8.49 -12.40 -16.60
C ASP A 79 9.15 -11.15 -17.22
N LYS A 80 8.84 -10.86 -18.49
CA LYS A 80 9.28 -9.63 -19.14
C LYS A 80 8.77 -8.38 -18.43
N PHE A 81 7.51 -8.38 -17.99
CA PHE A 81 6.95 -7.26 -17.25
C PHE A 81 7.64 -7.05 -15.89
N LEU A 82 8.01 -8.12 -15.19
CA LEU A 82 8.80 -8.04 -13.94
C LEU A 82 10.18 -7.42 -14.19
N ASP A 83 10.85 -7.79 -15.27
CA ASP A 83 12.14 -7.20 -15.63
C ASP A 83 12.02 -5.70 -15.91
N ASP A 84 10.98 -5.29 -16.64
CA ASP A 84 10.74 -3.88 -16.92
C ASP A 84 10.30 -3.11 -15.65
N ALA A 85 9.62 -3.76 -14.70
CA ALA A 85 9.35 -3.20 -13.38
C ALA A 85 10.61 -3.01 -12.53
N ARG A 86 11.56 -3.96 -12.56
CA ARG A 86 12.85 -3.82 -11.89
C ARG A 86 13.66 -2.64 -12.46
N LYS A 87 13.72 -2.51 -13.79
CA LYS A 87 14.40 -1.36 -14.44
C LYS A 87 13.74 -0.02 -14.09
N ALA A 88 12.40 0.00 -14.01
CA ALA A 88 11.68 1.20 -13.57
C ALA A 88 11.98 1.53 -12.10
N GLU A 89 12.08 0.52 -11.23
CA GLU A 89 12.43 0.68 -9.82
C GLU A 89 13.84 1.27 -9.61
N GLU A 90 14.84 0.79 -10.36
CA GLU A 90 16.21 1.32 -10.31
C GLU A 90 16.28 2.84 -10.54
N ARG A 91 15.34 3.37 -11.32
CA ARG A 91 15.23 4.81 -11.61
C ARG A 91 14.28 5.55 -10.67
N THR A 92 13.17 4.93 -10.29
CA THR A 92 12.14 5.57 -9.46
C THR A 92 12.52 5.61 -7.98
N THR A 93 13.21 4.61 -7.44
CA THR A 93 13.61 4.56 -6.03
C THR A 93 14.52 5.74 -5.63
N PRO A 94 15.59 6.08 -6.37
CA PRO A 94 16.40 7.25 -6.02
C PRO A 94 15.61 8.56 -6.04
N SER A 95 14.75 8.75 -7.05
CA SER A 95 13.90 9.95 -7.16
C SER A 95 12.89 10.07 -6.02
N ILE A 96 12.21 8.97 -5.65
CA ILE A 96 11.24 9.03 -4.55
C ILE A 96 11.93 9.25 -3.20
N LEU A 97 13.06 8.59 -2.94
CA LEU A 97 13.79 8.76 -1.68
C LEU A 97 14.34 10.19 -1.54
N LYS A 98 14.87 10.75 -2.64
CA LYS A 98 15.29 12.16 -2.66
C LYS A 98 14.11 13.10 -2.41
N ALA A 99 12.97 12.87 -3.07
CA ALA A 99 11.78 13.69 -2.88
C ALA A 99 11.23 13.58 -1.45
N MET A 100 11.31 12.42 -0.80
CA MET A 100 10.95 12.25 0.61
C MET A 100 11.88 13.04 1.52
N ASP A 101 13.21 12.90 1.35
CA ASP A 101 14.22 13.57 2.18
C ASP A 101 14.09 15.10 2.11
N GLU A 102 13.89 15.65 0.90
CA GLU A 102 13.68 17.10 0.68
C GLU A 102 12.41 17.66 1.35
N ASN A 103 11.48 16.80 1.77
CA ASN A 103 10.14 17.19 2.22
C ASN A 103 9.74 16.61 3.59
N ASP A 104 10.70 16.12 4.37
CA ASP A 104 10.48 15.46 5.67
C ASP A 104 9.54 14.25 5.59
N GLY A 105 9.54 13.54 4.46
CA GLY A 105 8.80 12.30 4.26
C GLY A 105 9.59 11.08 4.72
N ARG A 106 8.89 10.04 5.14
CA ARG A 106 9.49 8.75 5.54
C ARG A 106 9.03 7.63 4.63
N PRO A 107 9.94 6.78 4.11
CA PRO A 107 9.54 5.59 3.39
C PRO A 107 9.00 4.53 4.37
N LEU A 108 7.88 3.91 4.03
CA LEU A 108 7.34 2.76 4.75
C LEU A 108 7.37 1.53 3.84
N GLY A 109 7.89 0.41 4.37
CA GLY A 109 7.89 -0.88 3.68
C GLY A 109 8.70 -0.89 2.38
N LEU A 110 9.80 -0.12 2.31
CA LEU A 110 10.63 -0.01 1.10
C LEU A 110 11.15 -1.36 0.61
N ASP A 111 11.40 -2.31 1.50
CA ASP A 111 11.83 -3.68 1.14
C ASP A 111 10.77 -4.42 0.30
N TYR A 112 9.50 -4.01 0.39
CA TYR A 112 8.36 -4.58 -0.33
C TYR A 112 7.91 -3.73 -1.52
N ARG A 113 8.73 -2.75 -1.95
CA ARG A 113 8.37 -1.85 -3.06
C ARG A 113 8.18 -2.57 -4.39
N LEU A 114 8.88 -3.70 -4.60
CA LEU A 114 8.70 -4.56 -5.76
C LEU A 114 7.75 -5.70 -5.41
N LYS A 115 6.76 -5.93 -6.27
CA LYS A 115 5.89 -7.09 -6.15
C LYS A 115 6.69 -8.36 -6.42
N GLY A 116 6.54 -9.36 -5.55
CA GLY A 116 7.16 -10.67 -5.76
C GLY A 116 6.62 -11.37 -7.01
N GLU A 117 7.45 -12.24 -7.58
CA GLU A 117 7.16 -12.96 -8.84
C GLU A 117 5.86 -13.78 -8.75
N ASP A 118 5.76 -14.70 -7.79
CA ASP A 118 4.55 -15.53 -7.62
C ASP A 118 3.31 -14.69 -7.33
N SER A 119 3.46 -13.58 -6.61
CA SER A 119 2.36 -12.67 -6.30
C SER A 119 1.85 -11.92 -7.55
N LEU A 120 2.73 -11.58 -8.49
CA LEU A 120 2.30 -10.98 -9.75
C LEU A 120 1.69 -12.03 -10.68
N LYS A 121 2.32 -13.20 -10.81
CA LYS A 121 1.80 -14.30 -11.64
C LYS A 121 0.40 -14.75 -11.17
N LEU A 122 0.21 -14.90 -9.85
CA LEU A 122 -1.10 -15.19 -9.27
C LEU A 122 -2.12 -14.09 -9.57
N LYS A 123 -1.74 -12.82 -9.48
CA LYS A 123 -2.63 -11.70 -9.80
C LYS A 123 -3.07 -11.75 -11.26
N VAL A 124 -2.15 -11.98 -12.19
CA VAL A 124 -2.47 -12.09 -13.62
C VAL A 124 -3.35 -13.31 -13.88
N ALA A 125 -3.00 -14.48 -13.34
CA ALA A 125 -3.82 -15.69 -13.48
C ALA A 125 -5.26 -15.47 -12.99
N ASN A 126 -5.44 -14.83 -11.82
CA ASN A 126 -6.77 -14.49 -11.32
C ASN A 126 -7.55 -13.57 -12.27
N MET A 127 -6.89 -12.56 -12.84
CA MET A 127 -7.54 -11.63 -13.78
C MET A 127 -7.98 -12.34 -15.08
N LEU A 128 -7.19 -13.29 -15.57
CA LEU A 128 -7.53 -14.08 -16.76
C LEU A 128 -8.64 -15.10 -16.46
N ASP A 129 -8.68 -15.66 -15.25
CA ASP A 129 -9.76 -16.55 -14.82
C ASP A 129 -11.10 -15.82 -14.67
N GLU A 130 -11.07 -14.60 -14.13
CA GLU A 130 -12.24 -13.77 -13.87
C GLU A 130 -12.86 -13.19 -15.15
N ASP A 131 -12.06 -12.91 -16.18
CA ASP A 131 -12.48 -12.26 -17.43
C ASP A 131 -11.98 -13.04 -18.66
N PRO A 132 -12.80 -13.94 -19.24
CA PRO A 132 -12.40 -14.78 -20.38
C PRO A 132 -12.02 -14.01 -21.66
N ASP A 133 -12.42 -12.74 -21.77
CA ASP A 133 -12.09 -11.89 -22.92
C ASP A 133 -10.78 -11.09 -22.71
N LEU A 134 -10.17 -11.19 -21.52
CA LEU A 134 -8.93 -10.52 -21.17
C LEU A 134 -7.72 -11.35 -21.60
N ASP A 135 -6.82 -10.74 -22.38
CA ASP A 135 -5.51 -11.31 -22.66
C ASP A 135 -4.44 -10.85 -21.65
N VAL A 136 -3.28 -11.50 -21.64
CA VAL A 136 -2.19 -11.19 -20.70
C VAL A 136 -1.72 -9.74 -20.82
N ASP A 137 -1.64 -9.19 -22.04
CA ASP A 137 -1.25 -7.80 -22.27
C ASP A 137 -2.28 -6.82 -21.68
N GLY A 138 -3.56 -7.10 -21.85
CA GLY A 138 -4.67 -6.37 -21.25
C GLY A 138 -4.66 -6.44 -19.73
N ALA A 139 -4.37 -7.62 -19.16
CA ALA A 139 -4.22 -7.80 -17.73
C ALA A 139 -3.03 -6.99 -17.18
N LEU A 140 -1.86 -7.06 -17.82
CA LEU A 140 -0.66 -6.33 -17.42
C LEU A 140 -0.82 -4.81 -17.52
N LYS A 141 -1.57 -4.29 -18.52
CA LYS A 141 -1.90 -2.85 -18.61
C LYS A 141 -2.72 -2.34 -17.42
N LYS A 142 -3.47 -3.21 -16.77
CA LYS A 142 -4.25 -2.89 -15.56
C LYS A 142 -3.40 -2.99 -14.27
N VAL A 143 -2.18 -3.52 -14.33
CA VAL A 143 -1.26 -3.61 -13.19
C VAL A 143 -0.43 -2.33 -13.08
N ASN A 144 -0.65 -1.59 -11.99
CA ASN A 144 0.09 -0.37 -11.67
C ASN A 144 0.91 -0.48 -10.36
N ASP A 145 0.86 -1.63 -9.70
CA ASP A 145 1.42 -1.85 -8.38
C ASP A 145 2.54 -2.89 -8.34
N SER A 146 3.19 -3.12 -9.47
CA SER A 146 4.43 -3.91 -9.54
C SER A 146 5.61 -3.19 -8.90
N VAL A 147 5.63 -1.86 -8.98
CA VAL A 147 6.47 -0.97 -8.19
C VAL A 147 5.55 -0.06 -7.37
N ARG A 148 5.74 -0.02 -6.06
CA ARG A 148 4.88 0.73 -5.13
C ARG A 148 5.68 1.35 -4.01
N TYR A 149 5.48 2.65 -3.81
CA TYR A 149 6.06 3.38 -2.68
C TYR A 149 4.98 3.78 -1.69
N THR A 150 5.31 3.74 -0.41
CA THR A 150 4.47 4.33 0.64
C THR A 150 5.28 5.42 1.34
N VAL A 151 4.72 6.63 1.32
CA VAL A 151 5.29 7.82 1.94
C VAL A 151 4.45 8.19 3.14
N GLU A 152 5.10 8.33 4.29
CA GLU A 152 4.50 8.86 5.50
C GLU A 152 4.94 10.32 5.71
N PHE A 153 3.99 11.16 6.07
CA PHE A 153 4.23 12.52 6.56
C PHE A 153 3.49 12.74 7.87
N ASP A 154 4.08 13.53 8.78
CA ASP A 154 3.36 14.04 9.94
C ASP A 154 2.10 14.82 9.50
N GLU A 155 1.04 14.81 10.31
CA GLU A 155 -0.28 15.36 9.98
C GLU A 155 -0.21 16.78 9.41
N GLY A 156 0.51 17.69 10.06
CA GLY A 156 0.66 19.09 9.63
C GLY A 156 1.54 19.32 8.39
N LYS A 157 2.25 18.28 7.92
CA LYS A 157 3.08 18.33 6.69
C LYS A 157 2.48 17.54 5.54
N TYR A 158 1.45 16.74 5.79
CA TYR A 158 0.90 15.76 4.85
C TYR A 158 0.56 16.35 3.48
N ALA A 159 -0.32 17.37 3.44
CA ALA A 159 -0.81 17.92 2.19
C ALA A 159 0.35 18.53 1.36
N LYS A 160 1.20 19.32 2.01
CA LYS A 160 2.31 19.99 1.33
C LYS A 160 3.40 19.03 0.90
N GLY A 161 3.76 18.07 1.75
CA GLY A 161 4.73 17.03 1.45
C GLY A 161 4.31 16.19 0.25
N ALA A 162 3.05 15.75 0.21
CA ALA A 162 2.53 14.96 -0.89
C ALA A 162 2.49 15.76 -2.21
N GLU A 163 2.12 17.05 -2.18
CA GLU A 163 2.24 17.94 -3.35
C GLU A 163 3.68 18.08 -3.84
N ASN A 164 4.64 18.25 -2.92
CA ASN A 164 6.03 18.44 -3.29
C ASN A 164 6.66 17.16 -3.86
N VAL A 165 6.31 15.98 -3.33
CA VAL A 165 6.72 14.70 -3.92
C VAL A 165 6.12 14.53 -5.31
N HIS A 166 4.84 14.84 -5.49
CA HIS A 166 4.19 14.84 -6.80
C HIS A 166 4.95 15.73 -7.80
N ASN A 167 5.23 16.98 -7.43
CA ASN A 167 5.97 17.92 -8.30
C ASN A 167 7.40 17.47 -8.58
N SER A 168 8.07 16.84 -7.61
CA SER A 168 9.41 16.30 -7.78
C SER A 168 9.44 15.16 -8.79
N LEU A 169 8.46 14.26 -8.76
CA LEU A 169 8.34 13.18 -9.75
C LEU A 169 8.12 13.73 -11.16
N ARG A 170 7.27 14.76 -11.33
CA ARG A 170 7.09 15.42 -12.63
C ARG A 170 8.38 16.06 -13.13
N ARG A 171 9.10 16.75 -12.25
CA ARG A 171 10.40 17.39 -12.57
C ARG A 171 11.45 16.36 -12.99
N ASP A 172 11.44 15.19 -12.37
CA ASP A 172 12.34 14.08 -12.68
C ASP A 172 11.92 13.31 -13.96
N GLY A 173 10.82 13.74 -14.61
CA GLY A 173 10.37 13.25 -15.91
C GLY A 173 9.34 12.12 -15.86
N PHE A 174 8.81 11.78 -14.68
CA PHE A 174 7.74 10.80 -14.56
C PHE A 174 6.39 11.41 -14.91
N GLU A 175 5.53 10.62 -15.54
CA GLU A 175 4.23 11.08 -16.04
C GLU A 175 3.11 10.60 -15.11
N PRO A 176 2.26 11.49 -14.55
CA PRO A 176 1.10 11.03 -13.79
C PRO A 176 0.10 10.34 -14.74
N VAL A 177 -0.47 9.22 -14.29
CA VAL A 177 -1.44 8.42 -15.05
C VAL A 177 -2.84 8.58 -14.46
N GLY A 178 -3.81 8.80 -15.34
CA GLY A 178 -5.20 9.08 -14.96
C GLY A 178 -5.42 10.57 -14.70
N ASP A 179 -6.67 11.01 -14.73
CA ASP A 179 -7.07 12.40 -14.50
C ASP A 179 -7.35 12.71 -13.01
N ARG A 180 -7.33 11.68 -12.14
CA ARG A 180 -7.64 11.78 -10.71
C ARG A 180 -6.81 10.78 -9.92
N GLY A 181 -6.03 11.24 -8.96
CA GLY A 181 -5.56 10.33 -7.90
C GLY A 181 -6.75 9.78 -7.12
N ARG A 182 -6.59 8.71 -6.33
CA ARG A 182 -7.63 8.33 -5.36
C ARG A 182 -7.41 9.11 -4.08
N PHE A 183 -8.21 10.14 -3.84
CA PHE A 183 -8.15 11.02 -2.66
C PHE A 183 -9.22 10.62 -1.65
N ASN A 184 -8.91 9.64 -0.80
CA ASN A 184 -9.93 8.99 0.03
C ASN A 184 -10.18 9.73 1.37
N TRP A 185 -9.83 11.01 1.46
CA TRP A 185 -10.02 11.81 2.67
C TRP A 185 -11.47 12.24 2.88
N ASP A 186 -12.21 12.52 1.81
CA ASP A 186 -13.56 13.12 1.86
C ASP A 186 -14.68 12.13 1.50
N GLU A 187 -14.35 10.86 1.21
CA GLU A 187 -15.28 9.85 0.67
C GLU A 187 -16.03 9.02 1.75
N GLY A 188 -16.17 9.55 2.97
CA GLY A 188 -16.81 8.84 4.10
C GLY A 188 -15.83 8.04 4.96
N PRO A 189 -16.28 7.09 5.80
CA PRO A 189 -15.45 6.47 6.84
C PRO A 189 -14.46 5.41 6.34
N GLY A 190 -14.38 5.16 5.04
CA GLY A 190 -13.47 4.17 4.45
C GLY A 190 -11.99 4.59 4.46
N TYR A 191 -11.17 3.81 3.75
CA TYR A 191 -9.72 3.97 3.65
C TYR A 191 -9.26 5.44 3.59
N LYS A 192 -8.24 5.80 4.38
CA LYS A 192 -7.69 7.16 4.45
C LYS A 192 -6.27 7.24 3.89
N GLY A 193 -6.10 8.09 2.89
CA GLY A 193 -4.83 8.31 2.21
C GLY A 193 -5.03 8.72 0.75
N ILE A 194 -3.93 9.07 0.09
CA ILE A 194 -3.93 9.40 -1.33
C ILE A 194 -3.09 8.38 -2.08
N ASN A 195 -3.64 7.84 -3.17
CA ASN A 195 -2.91 6.96 -4.07
C ASN A 195 -2.80 7.63 -5.45
N THR A 196 -1.59 7.68 -5.98
CA THR A 196 -1.31 8.17 -7.34
C THR A 196 -0.64 7.11 -8.17
N THR A 197 -1.00 7.06 -9.44
CA THR A 197 -0.31 6.22 -10.42
C THR A 197 0.56 7.11 -11.31
N TRP A 198 1.75 6.62 -11.58
CA TRP A 198 2.75 7.28 -12.40
C TRP A 198 3.26 6.31 -13.45
N LYS A 199 3.86 6.84 -14.50
CA LYS A 199 4.49 6.08 -15.56
C LYS A 199 5.93 6.52 -15.72
N ASP A 200 6.81 5.54 -15.78
CA ASP A 200 8.16 5.75 -16.25
C ASP A 200 8.18 5.79 -17.79
N PRO A 201 8.53 6.93 -18.42
CA PRO A 201 8.52 7.04 -19.88
C PRO A 201 9.57 6.15 -20.58
N GLN A 202 10.64 5.69 -19.91
CA GLN A 202 11.65 4.85 -20.57
C GLN A 202 11.21 3.39 -20.69
N THR A 203 10.63 2.84 -19.63
CA THR A 203 10.16 1.44 -19.61
C THR A 203 8.70 1.31 -20.02
N GLY A 204 7.92 2.39 -19.88
CA GLY A 204 6.47 2.37 -19.99
C GLY A 204 5.75 1.81 -18.77
N THR A 205 6.50 1.32 -17.76
CA THR A 205 5.95 0.70 -16.55
C THR A 205 5.23 1.74 -15.69
N GLN A 206 4.07 1.35 -15.18
CA GLN A 206 3.35 2.13 -14.17
C GLN A 206 3.81 1.78 -12.76
N PHE A 207 3.85 2.77 -11.87
CA PHE A 207 4.15 2.60 -10.45
C PHE A 207 3.17 3.41 -9.58
N GLU A 208 2.91 2.92 -8.38
CA GLU A 208 2.02 3.58 -7.42
C GLU A 208 2.83 4.32 -6.35
N VAL A 209 2.38 5.53 -5.98
CA VAL A 209 2.83 6.23 -4.78
C VAL A 209 1.64 6.47 -3.87
N GLN A 210 1.73 5.95 -2.65
CA GLN A 210 0.74 6.09 -1.60
C GLN A 210 1.23 7.08 -0.54
N TYR A 211 0.35 7.96 -0.10
CA TYR A 211 0.65 8.97 0.92
C TYR A 211 -0.22 8.73 2.15
N HIS A 212 0.41 8.57 3.31
CA HIS A 212 -0.25 8.40 4.60
C HIS A 212 0.23 9.37 5.68
N THR A 213 -0.63 9.60 6.67
CA THR A 213 -0.21 10.05 8.00
C THR A 213 0.07 8.82 8.87
N PRO A 214 0.76 8.95 10.02
CA PRO A 214 0.96 7.82 10.93
C PRO A 214 -0.36 7.14 11.31
N ASP A 215 -1.40 7.91 11.64
CA ASP A 215 -2.72 7.39 12.02
C ASP A 215 -3.41 6.66 10.85
N SER A 216 -3.33 7.21 9.62
CA SER A 216 -3.97 6.57 8.47
C SER A 216 -3.25 5.31 8.00
N PHE A 217 -1.91 5.27 8.16
CA PHE A 217 -1.13 4.06 7.93
C PHE A 217 -1.43 2.99 9.00
N ALA A 218 -1.49 3.37 10.28
CA ALA A 218 -1.83 2.44 11.36
C ALA A 218 -3.24 1.86 11.19
N ALA A 219 -4.22 2.68 10.79
CA ALA A 219 -5.57 2.22 10.46
C ALA A 219 -5.56 1.22 9.28
N LYS A 220 -4.79 1.49 8.23
CA LYS A 220 -4.59 0.54 7.12
C LYS A 220 -4.00 -0.78 7.58
N GLN A 221 -2.93 -0.77 8.38
CA GLN A 221 -2.29 -1.99 8.85
C GLN A 221 -3.23 -2.83 9.73
N SER A 222 -3.94 -2.18 10.66
CA SER A 222 -4.84 -2.87 11.59
C SER A 222 -6.12 -3.42 10.94
N THR A 223 -6.53 -2.87 9.79
CA THR A 223 -7.73 -3.31 9.06
C THR A 223 -7.41 -4.18 7.84
N HIS A 224 -6.15 -4.54 7.62
CA HIS A 224 -5.74 -5.29 6.43
C HIS A 224 -6.42 -6.66 6.34
N ASP A 225 -6.47 -7.40 7.46
CA ASP A 225 -7.13 -8.71 7.53
C ASP A 225 -8.63 -8.63 7.26
N LEU A 226 -9.28 -7.54 7.68
CA LEU A 226 -10.71 -7.31 7.39
C LEU A 226 -10.92 -7.13 5.88
N TYR A 227 -10.06 -6.35 5.24
CA TYR A 227 -10.10 -6.13 3.80
C TYR A 227 -9.89 -7.43 3.01
N ASP A 228 -8.98 -8.30 3.45
CA ASP A 228 -8.77 -9.59 2.79
C ASP A 228 -9.94 -10.55 2.99
N GLN A 229 -10.55 -10.58 4.19
CA GLN A 229 -11.79 -11.32 4.43
C GLN A 229 -12.96 -10.81 3.57
N MET A 230 -13.05 -9.50 3.35
CA MET A 230 -14.11 -8.91 2.51
C MET A 230 -14.06 -9.40 1.05
N LYS A 231 -12.90 -9.78 0.54
CA LYS A 231 -12.75 -10.34 -0.82
C LYS A 231 -13.29 -11.77 -0.94
N LEU A 232 -13.43 -12.48 0.18
CA LEU A 232 -13.84 -13.89 0.24
C LEU A 232 -15.35 -14.06 0.45
N VAL A 233 -16.08 -12.97 0.67
CA VAL A 233 -17.53 -12.98 0.93
C VAL A 233 -18.29 -12.24 -0.16
N GLU A 234 -19.59 -12.56 -0.28
CA GLU A 234 -20.46 -11.92 -1.28
C GLU A 234 -20.52 -10.39 -1.08
N TRP A 235 -20.17 -9.66 -2.13
CA TRP A 235 -20.20 -8.20 -2.12
C TRP A 235 -21.60 -7.67 -1.78
N GLY A 236 -21.68 -6.79 -0.77
CA GLY A 236 -22.95 -6.21 -0.29
C GLY A 236 -23.80 -7.13 0.59
N GLY A 237 -23.38 -8.38 0.81
CA GLY A 237 -24.01 -9.32 1.75
C GLY A 237 -23.87 -8.91 3.22
N SER A 238 -24.50 -9.67 4.14
CA SER A 238 -24.47 -9.35 5.57
C SER A 238 -23.07 -9.39 6.17
N ASP A 239 -22.27 -10.39 5.82
CA ASP A 239 -20.90 -10.51 6.30
C ASP A 239 -19.99 -9.42 5.74
N TRP A 240 -20.12 -9.13 4.44
CA TRP A 240 -19.41 -8.02 3.81
C TRP A 240 -19.73 -6.68 4.50
N LYS A 241 -21.00 -6.39 4.76
CA LYS A 241 -21.43 -5.17 5.46
C LYS A 241 -20.91 -5.09 6.89
N ARG A 242 -20.87 -6.22 7.61
CA ARG A 242 -20.31 -6.29 8.96
C ARG A 242 -18.81 -5.96 8.95
N LEU A 243 -18.05 -6.58 8.05
CA LEU A 243 -16.61 -6.32 7.91
C LEU A 243 -16.32 -4.89 7.47
N GLN A 244 -17.10 -4.35 6.52
CA GLN A 244 -17.02 -2.96 6.09
C GLN A 244 -17.26 -2.00 7.26
N ALA A 245 -18.30 -2.22 8.07
CA ALA A 245 -18.60 -1.36 9.22
C ALA A 245 -17.48 -1.37 10.28
N GLU A 246 -16.81 -2.51 10.45
CA GLU A 246 -15.66 -2.64 11.37
C GLU A 246 -14.43 -1.89 10.84
N GLN A 247 -14.14 -2.01 9.53
CA GLN A 247 -13.08 -1.25 8.87
C GLN A 247 -13.37 0.26 8.92
N ASP A 248 -14.60 0.66 8.61
CA ASP A 248 -15.07 2.04 8.62
C ASP A 248 -14.96 2.67 10.01
N LYS A 249 -15.23 1.90 11.07
CA LYS A 249 -15.06 2.39 12.45
C LYS A 249 -13.61 2.76 12.74
N THR A 250 -12.66 1.98 12.24
CA THR A 250 -11.23 2.24 12.45
C THR A 250 -10.76 3.44 11.65
N PHE A 251 -11.10 3.51 10.36
CA PHE A 251 -10.71 4.64 9.51
C PHE A 251 -11.46 5.94 9.85
N GLY A 252 -12.70 5.85 10.34
CA GLY A 252 -13.47 7.00 10.80
C GLY A 252 -12.90 7.71 12.03
N ALA A 253 -11.96 7.06 12.75
CA ALA A 253 -11.22 7.68 13.85
C ALA A 253 -9.95 8.43 13.40
N VAL A 254 -9.55 8.27 12.14
CA VAL A 254 -8.36 8.94 11.58
C VAL A 254 -8.67 10.42 11.38
N LYS A 255 -7.80 11.27 11.91
CA LYS A 255 -7.92 12.73 11.77
C LYS A 255 -7.70 13.16 10.33
N LEU A 256 -8.48 14.14 9.89
CA LEU A 256 -8.31 14.80 8.61
C LEU A 256 -7.07 15.71 8.67
N PRO A 257 -6.03 15.49 7.82
CA PRO A 257 -4.83 16.30 7.86
C PRO A 257 -5.06 17.73 7.37
N ASP A 258 -4.35 18.68 7.96
CA ASP A 258 -4.45 20.09 7.60
C ASP A 258 -4.18 20.32 6.10
N GLY A 259 -5.05 21.10 5.46
CA GLY A 259 -4.90 21.51 4.06
C GLY A 259 -5.19 20.43 3.02
N VAL A 260 -5.49 19.19 3.42
CA VAL A 260 -5.74 18.09 2.47
C VAL A 260 -6.94 18.34 1.57
N GLU A 261 -7.98 19.01 2.08
CA GLU A 261 -9.17 19.35 1.29
C GLU A 261 -8.87 20.42 0.22
N SER A 262 -7.85 21.24 0.43
CA SER A 262 -7.45 22.30 -0.49
C SER A 262 -6.45 21.81 -1.54
N LEU A 263 -5.95 20.58 -1.40
CA LEU A 263 -4.92 20.01 -2.25
C LEU A 263 -5.40 19.81 -3.68
N ARG A 264 -4.60 20.26 -4.66
CA ARG A 264 -4.85 20.09 -6.11
C ARG A 264 -3.54 19.74 -6.79
N TRP A 265 -3.49 18.65 -7.55
CA TRP A 265 -2.24 18.14 -8.15
C TRP A 265 -2.22 18.23 -9.68
N MET A 266 -3.38 18.39 -10.34
CA MET A 266 -3.53 18.25 -11.80
C MET A 266 -4.32 19.41 -12.41
N ASP A 267 -3.66 20.50 -12.82
CA ASP A 267 -4.32 21.68 -13.44
C ASP A 267 -5.54 22.18 -12.63
N GLY A 268 -5.44 22.14 -11.29
CA GLY A 268 -6.52 22.52 -10.38
C GLY A 268 -7.52 21.41 -10.03
N LYS A 269 -7.26 20.15 -10.41
CA LYS A 269 -8.05 18.97 -10.04
C LYS A 269 -7.39 18.15 -8.92
N ARG A 270 -8.25 17.43 -8.19
CA ARG A 270 -7.87 16.28 -7.36
C ARG A 270 -7.90 15.05 -8.26
#